data_AF-A0A1F9UVD0-F1
#
_entry.id   AF-A0A1F9UVD0-F1
#
_cell.length_a   1.000
_cell.length_b   1.000
_cell.length_c   1.000
_cell.angle_alpha   90.00
_cell.angle_beta   90.00
_cell.angle_gamma   90.00
#
_symmetry.space_group_name_H-M   'P 1'
#
loop_
_entity.id
_entity.type
_entity.pdbx_description
1 polymer ?
#
loop_
_entity_poly.entity_id
_entity_poly.type
_entity_poly.pdbx_seq_one_letter_code
_entity_poly.pdbx_strand_id
1 'polypeptide(L)'
;MRIISFFRNIAAYIFKNSLRLARGRKLGAKFPFLWRIYRFCQLHLMKGVALCEVDGRKMYVNLDNRSVDVQLFLAGFYEDEQTEVDLLKSILGEGMTFVDVGAHIGYYALLASKIVGPSGRVIAFEPDPDNFKLMSDSIRINRYANVEAVQKAVSSKSGKAKLYLCDNSSGDRRIFESNDGRTAIEVETTALDDFFKGRDSKVDVLKMDIEGAEVAALQGMRGLLERNPDVKVITEFYPSAITTFGFSPRGYLEEFVKMGYKIYNINETSRQVEPVGLDEAMTIKGKMIVACNFFLKK
;
A
#
# COMPACT_ATOMS: atom_id res chain seq x y z
N MET A 1 15.63 -21.89 -24.53
CA MET A 1 14.55 -21.25 -23.73
C MET A 1 13.95 -22.12 -22.61
N ARG A 2 13.67 -23.42 -22.81
CA ARG A 2 13.04 -24.28 -21.76
C ARG A 2 13.94 -24.67 -20.56
N ILE A 3 15.26 -24.66 -20.74
CA ILE A 3 16.22 -25.03 -19.68
C ILE A 3 16.32 -23.91 -18.62
N ILE A 4 16.31 -22.65 -19.05
CA ILE A 4 16.39 -21.49 -18.15
C ILE A 4 15.11 -21.35 -17.30
N SER A 5 13.93 -21.62 -17.87
CA SER A 5 12.67 -21.63 -17.11
C SER A 5 12.62 -22.75 -16.07
N PHE A 6 13.22 -23.91 -16.37
CA PHE A 6 13.30 -25.05 -15.47
C PHE A 6 14.19 -24.76 -14.25
N PHE A 7 15.38 -24.18 -14.46
CA PHE A 7 16.25 -23.74 -13.37
C PHE A 7 15.68 -22.57 -12.57
N ARG A 8 14.96 -21.63 -13.21
CA ARG A 8 14.17 -20.59 -12.52
C ARG A 8 13.19 -21.19 -11.53
N ASN A 9 12.43 -22.20 -11.96
CA ASN A 9 11.41 -22.83 -11.12
C ASN A 9 12.02 -23.66 -9.98
N ILE A 10 13.13 -24.37 -10.22
CA ILE A 10 13.83 -25.15 -9.18
C ILE A 10 14.48 -24.23 -8.14
N ALA A 11 15.18 -23.18 -8.56
CA ALA A 11 15.80 -22.22 -7.66
C ALA A 11 14.74 -21.48 -6.82
N ALA A 12 13.65 -21.02 -7.46
CA ALA A 12 12.51 -20.42 -6.76
C ALA A 12 11.84 -21.41 -5.80
N TYR A 13 11.70 -22.68 -6.17
CA TYR A 13 11.12 -23.73 -5.32
C TYR A 13 11.98 -24.07 -4.10
N ILE A 14 13.28 -24.31 -4.30
CA ILE A 14 14.24 -24.57 -3.22
C ILE A 14 14.28 -23.38 -2.26
N PHE A 15 14.28 -22.16 -2.81
CA PHE A 15 14.31 -20.94 -2.01
C PHE A 15 13.01 -20.68 -1.26
N LYS A 16 11.84 -20.85 -1.90
CA LYS A 16 10.51 -20.75 -1.27
C LYS A 16 10.37 -21.70 -0.08
N ASN A 17 10.88 -22.93 -0.20
CA ASN A 17 10.88 -23.90 0.90
C ASN A 17 11.89 -23.54 2.00
N SER A 18 13.01 -22.91 1.65
CA SER A 18 14.02 -22.45 2.62
C SER A 18 13.54 -21.25 3.44
N LEU A 19 12.81 -20.31 2.83
CA LEU A 19 12.18 -19.17 3.50
C LEU A 19 11.03 -19.60 4.43
N ARG A 20 10.21 -20.56 3.99
CA ARG A 20 9.09 -21.09 4.80
C ARG A 20 9.54 -21.69 6.13
N LEU A 21 10.79 -22.19 6.19
CA LEU A 21 11.44 -22.70 7.40
C LEU A 21 11.98 -21.60 8.33
N ALA A 22 12.08 -20.35 7.86
CA ALA A 22 12.71 -19.25 8.58
C ALA A 22 11.73 -18.20 9.13
N ARG A 23 10.43 -18.56 9.24
CA ARG A 23 9.34 -17.72 9.77
C ARG A 23 9.81 -16.78 10.90
N GLY A 24 9.63 -15.48 10.69
CA GLY A 24 9.68 -14.46 11.76
C GLY A 24 11.06 -13.89 12.10
N ARG A 25 12.12 -14.08 11.31
CA ARG A 25 13.40 -13.37 11.50
C ARG A 25 14.00 -12.92 10.16
N LYS A 26 14.50 -11.68 10.11
CA LYS A 26 15.19 -11.10 8.93
C LYS A 26 16.27 -12.06 8.42
N LEU A 27 16.01 -12.75 7.31
CA LEU A 27 16.88 -13.79 6.74
C LEU A 27 18.31 -13.30 6.50
N GLY A 28 18.44 -12.03 6.11
CA GLY A 28 19.73 -11.37 5.85
C GLY A 28 20.64 -11.27 7.07
N ALA A 29 20.08 -11.22 8.28
CA ALA A 29 20.87 -11.15 9.51
C ALA A 29 21.36 -12.54 9.96
N LYS A 30 20.58 -13.60 9.70
CA LYS A 30 20.88 -14.97 10.16
C LYS A 30 21.68 -15.79 9.14
N PHE A 31 21.44 -15.56 7.84
CA PHE A 31 22.08 -16.29 6.74
C PHE A 31 22.50 -15.34 5.60
N PRO A 32 23.55 -14.52 5.80
CA PRO A 32 23.98 -13.52 4.83
C PRO A 32 24.38 -14.09 3.47
N PHE A 33 24.85 -15.35 3.43
CA PHE A 33 25.17 -16.05 2.18
C PHE A 33 23.93 -16.41 1.36
N LEU A 34 22.90 -16.98 2.00
CA LEU A 34 21.59 -17.23 1.37
C LEU A 34 20.94 -15.92 0.91
N TRP A 35 21.14 -14.83 1.66
CA TRP A 35 20.67 -13.50 1.28
C TRP A 35 21.42 -12.90 0.09
N ARG A 36 22.73 -13.18 -0.07
CA ARG A 36 23.49 -12.82 -1.29
C ARG A 36 23.04 -13.61 -2.50
N ILE A 37 22.76 -14.91 -2.35
CA ILE A 37 22.19 -15.75 -3.42
C ILE A 37 20.79 -15.25 -3.79
N TYR A 38 19.96 -14.94 -2.80
CA TYR A 38 18.66 -14.30 -2.98
C TYR A 38 18.77 -13.01 -3.82
N ARG A 39 19.63 -12.08 -3.40
CA ARG A 39 19.85 -10.82 -4.10
C ARG A 39 20.38 -11.04 -5.51
N PHE A 40 21.25 -12.03 -5.70
CA PHE A 40 21.75 -12.44 -7.02
C PHE A 40 20.62 -12.98 -7.92
N CYS A 41 19.80 -13.91 -7.42
CA CYS A 41 18.64 -14.46 -8.13
C CYS A 41 17.60 -13.38 -8.47
N GLN A 42 17.33 -12.46 -7.54
CA GLN A 42 16.48 -11.30 -7.75
C GLN A 42 17.02 -10.40 -8.86
N LEU A 43 18.32 -10.09 -8.84
CA LEU A 43 18.93 -9.19 -9.81
C LEU A 43 19.07 -9.81 -11.21
N HIS A 44 19.20 -11.14 -11.33
CA HIS A 44 19.63 -11.77 -12.60
C HIS A 44 18.69 -12.85 -13.16
N LEU A 45 17.85 -13.49 -12.34
CA LEU A 45 17.08 -14.68 -12.74
C LEU A 45 15.56 -14.48 -12.70
N MET A 46 15.07 -13.56 -11.87
CA MET A 46 13.65 -13.28 -11.73
C MET A 46 13.28 -12.02 -12.52
N LYS A 47 12.54 -12.20 -13.61
CA LYS A 47 12.08 -11.13 -14.49
C LYS A 47 10.66 -11.38 -14.98
N GLY A 48 9.96 -10.30 -15.28
CA GLY A 48 8.60 -10.27 -15.81
C GLY A 48 7.52 -10.53 -14.75
N VAL A 49 6.28 -10.60 -15.25
CA VAL A 49 5.09 -10.87 -14.44
C VAL A 49 5.04 -12.35 -14.05
N ALA A 50 4.77 -12.62 -12.77
CA ALA A 50 4.58 -13.95 -12.22
C ALA A 50 3.28 -14.04 -11.42
N LEU A 51 2.71 -15.24 -11.34
CA LEU A 51 1.59 -15.56 -10.47
C LEU A 51 2.12 -16.26 -9.21
N CYS A 52 1.79 -15.74 -8.03
CA CYS A 52 2.10 -16.37 -6.75
C CYS A 52 0.86 -16.46 -5.85
N GLU A 53 1.01 -17.16 -4.73
CA GLU A 53 0.00 -17.23 -3.69
C GLU A 53 0.49 -16.47 -2.47
N VAL A 54 -0.33 -15.52 -1.99
CA VAL A 54 -0.05 -14.62 -0.88
C VAL A 54 -1.21 -14.68 0.11
N ASP A 55 -0.97 -15.13 1.35
CA ASP A 55 -2.01 -15.36 2.36
C ASP A 55 -3.24 -16.15 1.85
N GLY A 56 -3.00 -17.15 1.00
CA GLY A 56 -4.04 -17.97 0.38
C GLY A 56 -4.85 -17.26 -0.69
N ARG A 57 -4.28 -16.23 -1.34
CA ARG A 57 -4.87 -15.45 -2.44
C ARG A 57 -3.92 -15.48 -3.63
N LYS A 58 -4.43 -15.58 -4.84
CA LYS A 58 -3.60 -15.54 -6.05
C LYS A 58 -3.25 -14.09 -6.39
N MET A 59 -1.98 -13.76 -6.59
CA MET A 59 -1.54 -12.41 -6.93
C MET A 59 -0.59 -12.44 -8.12
N TYR A 60 -0.81 -11.54 -9.06
CA TYR A 60 0.16 -11.20 -10.08
C TYR A 60 1.13 -10.16 -9.53
N VAL A 61 2.41 -10.44 -9.68
CA VAL A 61 3.52 -9.59 -9.21
C VAL A 61 4.46 -9.34 -10.38
N ASN A 62 5.11 -8.17 -10.41
CA ASN A 62 6.12 -7.85 -11.40
C ASN A 62 7.53 -7.95 -10.79
N LEU A 63 8.27 -8.98 -11.20
CA LEU A 63 9.61 -9.28 -10.66
C LEU A 63 10.71 -8.39 -11.24
N ASP A 64 10.41 -7.57 -12.24
CA ASP A 64 11.34 -6.53 -12.72
C ASP A 64 11.44 -5.37 -11.71
N ASN A 65 10.42 -5.22 -10.86
CA ASN A 65 10.43 -4.26 -9.75
C ASN A 65 11.23 -4.83 -8.57
N ARG A 66 12.16 -4.02 -8.03
CA ARG A 66 13.05 -4.44 -6.93
C ARG A 66 12.44 -4.24 -5.54
N SER A 67 11.12 -4.23 -5.44
CA SER A 67 10.32 -3.80 -4.29
C SER A 67 9.46 -4.94 -3.72
N VAL A 68 8.32 -4.58 -3.12
CA VAL A 68 7.31 -5.42 -2.45
C VAL A 68 6.94 -6.68 -3.26
N ASP A 69 6.79 -6.58 -4.58
CA ASP A 69 6.46 -7.68 -5.49
C ASP A 69 7.34 -8.92 -5.30
N VAL A 70 8.65 -8.73 -5.13
CA VAL A 70 9.60 -9.83 -4.95
C VAL A 70 9.43 -10.49 -3.58
N GLN A 71 9.19 -9.69 -2.55
CA GLN A 71 8.93 -10.20 -1.22
C GLN A 71 7.66 -11.05 -1.22
N LEU A 72 6.57 -10.54 -1.81
CA LEU A 72 5.32 -11.27 -1.95
C LEU A 72 5.50 -12.59 -2.73
N PHE A 73 6.26 -12.57 -3.82
CA PHE A 73 6.55 -13.76 -4.62
C PHE A 73 7.24 -14.86 -3.81
N LEU A 74 8.20 -14.48 -2.97
CA LEU A 74 9.11 -15.42 -2.30
C LEU A 74 8.62 -15.85 -0.92
N ALA A 75 8.10 -14.91 -0.13
CA ALA A 75 7.60 -15.17 1.21
C ALA A 75 6.13 -15.64 1.21
N GLY A 76 5.32 -15.17 0.25
CA GLY A 76 3.87 -15.42 0.23
C GLY A 76 3.09 -14.63 1.29
N PHE A 77 3.70 -13.58 1.85
CA PHE A 77 3.09 -12.59 2.74
C PHE A 77 3.97 -11.32 2.75
N TYR A 78 3.46 -10.20 3.25
CA TYR A 78 4.21 -8.96 3.33
C TYR A 78 4.89 -8.83 4.70
N GLU A 79 6.19 -9.09 4.78
CA GLU A 79 6.88 -9.18 6.09
C GLU A 79 7.17 -7.81 6.72
N ASP A 80 7.34 -6.78 5.87
CA ASP A 80 7.83 -5.47 6.29
C ASP A 80 6.75 -4.63 6.99
N GLU A 81 5.47 -4.90 6.73
CA GLU A 81 4.29 -4.20 7.27
C GLU A 81 3.32 -5.14 8.01
N GLN A 82 3.85 -6.12 8.73
CA GLN A 82 3.00 -7.12 9.37
C GLN A 82 2.12 -6.54 10.48
N THR A 83 2.58 -5.51 11.21
CA THR A 83 1.79 -4.86 12.27
C THR A 83 0.61 -4.11 11.67
N GLU A 84 0.81 -3.43 10.54
CA GLU A 84 -0.27 -2.80 9.79
C GLU A 84 -1.27 -3.84 9.26
N VAL A 85 -0.78 -4.94 8.69
CA VAL A 85 -1.62 -6.06 8.22
C VAL A 85 -2.45 -6.66 9.35
N ASP A 86 -1.85 -6.86 10.53
CA ASP A 86 -2.53 -7.42 11.69
C ASP A 86 -3.55 -6.43 12.27
N LEU A 87 -3.20 -5.14 12.29
CA LEU A 87 -4.14 -4.08 12.64
C LEU A 87 -5.35 -4.08 11.69
N LEU A 88 -5.12 -4.10 10.37
CA LEU A 88 -6.19 -4.09 9.37
C LEU A 88 -7.13 -5.29 9.56
N LYS A 89 -6.58 -6.49 9.78
CA LYS A 89 -7.36 -7.70 10.10
C LYS A 89 -8.18 -7.57 11.37
N SER A 90 -7.69 -6.83 12.36
CA SER A 90 -8.38 -6.63 13.65
C SER A 90 -9.52 -5.62 13.58
N ILE A 91 -9.49 -4.68 12.62
CA ILE A 91 -10.48 -3.60 12.52
C ILE A 91 -11.51 -3.80 11.40
N LEU A 92 -11.22 -4.66 10.42
CA LEU A 92 -12.18 -5.08 9.39
C LEU A 92 -13.00 -6.28 9.86
N GLY A 93 -14.26 -6.31 9.42
CA GLY A 93 -15.20 -7.41 9.64
C GLY A 93 -16.10 -7.64 8.44
N GLU A 94 -16.88 -8.73 8.49
CA GLU A 94 -17.82 -9.08 7.43
C GLU A 94 -18.84 -7.96 7.15
N GLY A 95 -19.13 -7.70 5.88
CA GLY A 95 -20.08 -6.67 5.44
C GLY A 95 -19.53 -5.23 5.47
N MET A 96 -18.30 -5.00 5.93
CA MET A 96 -17.71 -3.66 5.97
C MET A 96 -17.30 -3.14 4.58
N THR A 97 -17.20 -1.82 4.48
CA THR A 97 -16.64 -1.11 3.32
C THR A 97 -15.21 -0.64 3.61
N PHE A 98 -14.27 -1.10 2.78
CA PHE A 98 -12.87 -0.71 2.80
C PHE A 98 -12.52 0.14 1.57
N VAL A 99 -11.81 1.25 1.78
CA VAL A 99 -11.26 2.08 0.70
C VAL A 99 -9.73 2.02 0.75
N ASP A 100 -9.10 1.61 -0.34
CA ASP A 100 -7.65 1.48 -0.50
C ASP A 100 -7.16 2.55 -1.49
N VAL A 101 -6.45 3.56 -1.01
CA VAL A 101 -5.94 4.66 -1.82
C VAL A 101 -4.43 4.49 -2.01
N GLY A 102 -4.00 4.29 -3.26
CA GLY A 102 -2.64 3.82 -3.56
C GLY A 102 -2.55 2.30 -3.47
N ALA A 103 -3.49 1.60 -4.11
CA ALA A 103 -3.64 0.16 -3.97
C ALA A 103 -2.47 -0.64 -4.57
N HIS A 104 -1.62 -0.02 -5.41
CA HIS A 104 -0.47 -0.63 -6.06
C HIS A 104 -0.89 -1.92 -6.81
N ILE A 105 -0.26 -3.06 -6.56
CA ILE A 105 -0.65 -4.34 -7.16
C ILE A 105 -1.81 -5.05 -6.42
N GLY A 106 -2.46 -4.38 -5.48
CA GLY A 106 -3.70 -4.80 -4.83
C GLY A 106 -3.52 -5.65 -3.57
N TYR A 107 -2.37 -5.63 -2.90
CA TYR A 107 -2.14 -6.48 -1.72
C TYR A 107 -3.18 -6.26 -0.61
N TYR A 108 -3.43 -5.01 -0.25
CA TYR A 108 -4.41 -4.65 0.79
C TYR A 108 -5.86 -4.83 0.30
N ALA A 109 -6.20 -4.36 -0.90
CA ALA A 109 -7.50 -4.58 -1.51
C ALA A 109 -7.93 -6.07 -1.54
N LEU A 110 -7.04 -6.97 -1.99
CA LEU A 110 -7.34 -8.42 -2.01
C LEU A 110 -7.42 -9.02 -0.59
N LEU A 111 -6.71 -8.45 0.39
CA LEU A 111 -6.74 -8.92 1.77
C LEU A 111 -8.09 -8.56 2.39
N ALA A 112 -8.45 -7.29 2.26
CA ALA A 112 -9.71 -6.74 2.74
C ALA A 112 -10.90 -7.47 2.11
N SER A 113 -10.87 -7.73 0.80
CA SER A 113 -11.93 -8.46 0.08
C SER A 113 -12.29 -9.79 0.73
N LYS A 114 -11.26 -10.55 1.17
CA LYS A 114 -11.43 -11.83 1.85
C LYS A 114 -12.00 -11.67 3.26
N ILE A 115 -11.61 -10.61 3.98
CA ILE A 115 -12.04 -10.35 5.36
C ILE A 115 -13.49 -9.86 5.40
N VAL A 116 -13.83 -8.88 4.55
CA VAL A 116 -15.18 -8.30 4.52
C VAL A 116 -16.21 -9.21 3.88
N GLY A 117 -15.75 -10.24 3.14
CA GLY A 117 -16.63 -11.24 2.54
C GLY A 117 -17.51 -10.69 1.41
N PRO A 118 -18.37 -11.53 0.82
CA PRO A 118 -19.15 -11.19 -0.37
C PRO A 118 -20.23 -10.11 -0.13
N SER A 119 -20.63 -9.89 1.12
CA SER A 119 -21.56 -8.84 1.53
C SER A 119 -20.88 -7.48 1.77
N GLY A 120 -19.55 -7.48 1.95
CA GLY A 120 -18.77 -6.25 2.08
C GLY A 120 -18.41 -5.63 0.75
N ARG A 121 -17.69 -4.51 0.80
CA ARG A 121 -17.28 -3.76 -0.39
C ARG A 121 -15.84 -3.29 -0.24
N VAL A 122 -15.05 -3.42 -1.30
CA VAL A 122 -13.70 -2.86 -1.39
C VAL A 122 -13.63 -1.93 -2.60
N ILE A 123 -13.10 -0.73 -2.41
CA ILE A 123 -12.85 0.22 -3.50
C ILE A 123 -11.35 0.52 -3.51
N ALA A 124 -10.67 0.17 -4.59
CA ALA A 124 -9.22 0.26 -4.69
C ALA A 124 -8.79 1.23 -5.80
N PHE A 125 -8.11 2.30 -5.42
CA PHE A 125 -7.64 3.36 -6.32
C PHE A 125 -6.16 3.15 -6.64
N GLU A 126 -5.83 3.01 -7.92
CA GLU A 126 -4.44 2.91 -8.40
C GLU A 126 -4.28 3.65 -9.74
N PRO A 127 -3.48 4.73 -9.81
CA PRO A 127 -3.32 5.50 -11.05
C PRO A 127 -2.37 4.87 -12.08
N ASP A 128 -1.33 4.13 -11.67
CA ASP A 128 -0.36 3.55 -12.59
C ASP A 128 -1.04 2.42 -13.40
N PRO A 129 -1.12 2.52 -14.75
CA PRO A 129 -1.73 1.51 -15.59
C PRO A 129 -1.15 0.10 -15.41
N ASP A 130 0.15 -0.03 -15.16
CA ASP A 130 0.82 -1.33 -15.02
C ASP A 130 0.44 -2.00 -13.69
N ASN A 131 0.48 -1.23 -12.59
CA ASN A 131 0.04 -1.71 -11.28
C ASN A 131 -1.47 -2.02 -11.27
N PHE A 132 -2.28 -1.13 -11.84
CA PHE A 132 -3.73 -1.30 -11.97
C PHE A 132 -4.08 -2.58 -12.73
N LYS A 133 -3.35 -2.88 -13.80
CA LYS A 133 -3.54 -4.11 -14.57
C LYS A 133 -3.23 -5.36 -13.73
N LEU A 134 -2.13 -5.37 -12.98
CA LEU A 134 -1.76 -6.49 -12.10
C LEU A 134 -2.79 -6.71 -10.99
N MET A 135 -3.26 -5.64 -10.35
CA MET A 135 -4.35 -5.68 -9.38
C MET A 135 -5.63 -6.26 -10.01
N SER A 136 -6.04 -5.74 -11.17
CA SER A 136 -7.26 -6.17 -11.87
C SER A 136 -7.22 -7.64 -12.29
N ASP A 137 -6.08 -8.10 -12.80
CA ASP A 137 -5.87 -9.52 -13.13
C ASP A 137 -5.92 -10.40 -11.87
N SER A 138 -5.40 -9.90 -10.74
CA SER A 138 -5.45 -10.59 -9.44
C SER A 138 -6.88 -10.66 -8.89
N ILE A 139 -7.67 -9.59 -8.98
CA ILE A 139 -9.10 -9.59 -8.62
C ILE A 139 -9.85 -10.64 -9.44
N ARG A 140 -9.64 -10.66 -10.77
CA ARG A 140 -10.31 -11.56 -11.70
C ARG A 140 -9.98 -13.04 -11.44
N ILE A 141 -8.73 -13.39 -11.22
CA ILE A 141 -8.33 -14.81 -11.00
C ILE A 141 -8.85 -15.37 -9.67
N ASN A 142 -9.08 -14.52 -8.65
CA ASN A 142 -9.70 -14.92 -7.40
C ASN A 142 -11.24 -14.85 -7.43
N ARG A 143 -11.83 -14.29 -8.50
CA ARG A 143 -13.29 -14.09 -8.64
C ARG A 143 -13.87 -13.19 -7.54
N TYR A 144 -13.13 -12.17 -7.13
CA TYR A 144 -13.61 -11.21 -6.13
C TYR A 144 -14.59 -10.21 -6.76
N ALA A 145 -15.88 -10.50 -6.59
CA ALA A 145 -16.98 -9.66 -7.09
C ALA A 145 -17.25 -8.42 -6.21
N ASN A 146 -16.69 -8.39 -4.99
CA ASN A 146 -16.86 -7.32 -4.02
C ASN A 146 -15.77 -6.23 -4.11
N VAL A 147 -14.89 -6.27 -5.12
CA VAL A 147 -13.81 -5.29 -5.32
C VAL A 147 -14.09 -4.43 -6.54
N GLU A 148 -14.19 -3.13 -6.35
CA GLU A 148 -14.23 -2.10 -7.39
C GLU A 148 -12.83 -1.52 -7.58
N ALA A 149 -12.16 -1.89 -8.68
CA ALA A 149 -10.88 -1.30 -9.06
C ALA A 149 -11.11 0.01 -9.84
N VAL A 150 -10.47 1.11 -9.41
CA VAL A 150 -10.61 2.44 -9.99
C VAL A 150 -9.24 2.96 -10.43
N GLN A 151 -9.04 3.14 -11.74
CA GLN A 151 -7.78 3.62 -12.31
C GLN A 151 -7.68 5.16 -12.24
N LYS A 152 -7.59 5.70 -11.03
CA LYS A 152 -7.47 7.14 -10.78
C LYS A 152 -6.59 7.41 -9.57
N ALA A 153 -5.85 8.52 -9.60
CA ALA A 153 -5.20 9.04 -8.41
C ALA A 153 -6.23 9.78 -7.55
N VAL A 154 -6.20 9.58 -6.24
CA VAL A 154 -7.00 10.38 -5.32
C VAL A 154 -6.27 11.69 -5.05
N SER A 155 -7.00 12.81 -5.14
CA SER A 155 -6.43 14.15 -4.99
C SER A 155 -7.49 15.13 -4.46
N SER A 156 -7.15 16.41 -4.35
CA SER A 156 -8.04 17.46 -3.86
C SER A 156 -9.15 17.83 -4.85
N LYS A 157 -9.00 17.42 -6.12
CA LYS A 157 -9.97 17.67 -7.19
C LYS A 157 -9.97 16.57 -8.25
N SER A 158 -11.12 16.36 -8.86
CA SER A 158 -11.26 15.52 -10.05
C SER A 158 -10.72 16.21 -11.30
N GLY A 159 -10.10 15.45 -12.20
CA GLY A 159 -9.45 15.99 -13.40
C GLY A 159 -8.27 15.14 -13.83
N LYS A 160 -7.14 15.79 -14.14
CA LYS A 160 -5.91 15.12 -14.59
C LYS A 160 -4.70 15.64 -13.82
N ALA A 161 -3.72 14.78 -13.64
CA ALA A 161 -2.41 15.13 -13.08
C ALA A 161 -1.29 14.35 -13.78
N LYS A 162 -0.06 14.79 -13.54
CA LYS A 162 1.13 14.01 -13.91
C LYS A 162 1.46 13.04 -12.77
N LEU A 163 1.57 11.76 -13.10
CA LEU A 163 2.12 10.73 -12.22
C LEU A 163 3.60 10.53 -12.57
N TYR A 164 4.48 10.78 -11.62
CA TYR A 164 5.92 10.61 -11.75
C TYR A 164 6.32 9.20 -11.31
N LEU A 165 6.96 8.49 -12.23
CA LEU A 165 7.33 7.08 -12.11
C LEU A 165 8.78 6.95 -11.64
N CYS A 166 9.00 6.27 -10.51
CA CYS A 166 10.33 5.80 -10.11
C CYS A 166 10.71 4.51 -10.86
N ASP A 167 11.77 4.56 -11.68
CA ASP A 167 12.22 3.40 -12.47
C ASP A 167 12.65 2.20 -11.60
N ASN A 168 13.06 2.46 -10.36
CA ASN A 168 13.59 1.44 -9.45
C ASN A 168 12.57 0.94 -8.41
N SER A 169 11.39 1.56 -8.32
CA SER A 169 10.32 1.18 -7.39
C SER A 169 8.95 1.50 -7.96
N SER A 170 8.14 0.47 -8.22
CA SER A 170 6.75 0.65 -8.70
C SER A 170 5.78 1.11 -7.63
N GLY A 171 6.18 1.04 -6.35
CA GLY A 171 5.39 1.59 -5.22
C GLY A 171 5.63 3.08 -5.02
N ASP A 172 6.79 3.60 -5.43
CA ASP A 172 7.13 5.01 -5.30
C ASP A 172 6.60 5.81 -6.50
N ARG A 173 5.29 6.06 -6.50
CA ARG A 173 4.55 6.81 -7.53
C ARG A 173 3.93 8.06 -6.92
N ARG A 174 4.20 9.23 -7.51
CA ARG A 174 3.83 10.53 -6.92
C ARG A 174 3.11 11.39 -7.94
N ILE A 175 2.11 12.14 -7.49
CA ILE A 175 1.37 13.09 -8.35
C ILE A 175 1.97 14.51 -8.36
N PHE A 176 3.22 14.64 -7.93
CA PHE A 176 3.97 15.90 -7.87
C PHE A 176 5.44 15.68 -8.24
N GLU A 177 6.07 16.74 -8.72
CA GLU A 177 7.45 16.70 -9.21
C GLU A 177 8.44 16.80 -8.05
N SER A 178 9.38 15.85 -7.98
CA SER A 178 10.47 15.83 -7.00
C SER A 178 11.81 16.33 -7.55
N ASN A 179 11.86 16.80 -8.81
CA ASN A 179 13.07 17.25 -9.51
C ASN A 179 14.21 16.20 -9.57
N ASP A 180 13.88 14.92 -9.47
CA ASP A 180 14.81 13.79 -9.49
C ASP A 180 14.87 13.08 -10.86
N GLY A 181 14.32 13.72 -11.90
CA GLY A 181 14.42 13.25 -13.29
C GLY A 181 13.49 12.10 -13.65
N ARG A 182 12.45 11.84 -12.85
CA ARG A 182 11.45 10.79 -13.10
C ARG A 182 10.69 11.01 -14.41
N THR A 183 10.39 9.91 -15.10
CA THR A 183 9.44 9.93 -16.22
C THR A 183 8.04 10.22 -15.68
N ALA A 184 7.26 11.05 -16.38
CA ALA A 184 5.89 11.36 -16.00
C ALA A 184 4.90 10.89 -17.06
N ILE A 185 3.77 10.35 -16.61
CA ILE A 185 2.60 10.02 -17.45
C ILE A 185 1.39 10.83 -16.99
N GLU A 186 0.46 11.11 -17.89
CA GLU A 186 -0.82 11.73 -17.53
C GLU A 186 -1.77 10.67 -16.98
N VAL A 187 -2.40 10.95 -15.84
CA VAL A 187 -3.41 10.09 -15.22
C VAL A 187 -4.64 10.89 -14.82
N GLU A 188 -5.78 10.22 -14.75
CA GLU A 188 -7.01 10.80 -14.20
C GLU A 188 -6.92 10.91 -12.68
N THR A 189 -7.46 12.00 -12.13
CA THR A 189 -7.61 12.22 -10.68
C THR A 189 -9.08 12.23 -10.28
N THR A 190 -9.34 11.93 -9.01
CA THR A 190 -10.66 12.07 -8.40
C THR A 190 -10.54 12.64 -6.99
N ALA A 191 -11.42 13.58 -6.64
CA ALA A 191 -11.74 13.81 -5.23
C ALA A 191 -12.65 12.67 -4.76
N LEU A 192 -12.50 12.19 -3.52
CA LEU A 192 -13.40 11.15 -3.00
C LEU A 192 -14.80 11.70 -2.77
N ASP A 193 -14.93 12.98 -2.41
CA ASP A 193 -16.25 13.63 -2.32
C ASP A 193 -17.01 13.61 -3.64
N ASP A 194 -16.31 13.81 -4.77
CA ASP A 194 -16.90 13.67 -6.11
C ASP A 194 -17.21 12.21 -6.44
N PHE A 195 -16.28 11.30 -6.14
CA PHE A 195 -16.44 9.87 -6.42
C PHE A 195 -17.69 9.30 -5.73
N PHE A 196 -17.93 9.67 -4.48
CA PHE A 196 -19.07 9.19 -3.68
C PHE A 196 -20.37 9.98 -3.92
N LYS A 197 -20.36 11.01 -4.76
CA LYS A 197 -21.57 11.78 -5.08
C LYS A 197 -22.63 10.90 -5.74
N GLY A 198 -23.79 10.78 -5.11
CA GLY A 198 -24.90 9.94 -5.60
C GLY A 198 -24.69 8.43 -5.43
N ARG A 199 -23.70 8.02 -4.63
CA ARG A 199 -23.40 6.62 -4.30
C ARG A 199 -23.59 6.38 -2.81
N ASP A 200 -23.66 5.11 -2.41
CA ASP A 200 -23.48 4.77 -1.00
C ASP A 200 -22.07 5.19 -0.57
N SER A 201 -22.03 6.09 0.42
CA SER A 201 -20.82 6.70 0.95
C SER A 201 -20.40 6.14 2.29
N LYS A 202 -21.01 5.03 2.76
CA LYS A 202 -20.54 4.35 3.96
C LYS A 202 -19.12 3.84 3.76
N VAL A 203 -18.21 4.23 4.64
CA VAL A 203 -16.82 3.75 4.69
C VAL A 203 -16.46 3.42 6.13
N ASP A 204 -16.09 2.16 6.39
CA ASP A 204 -15.73 1.70 7.74
C ASP A 204 -14.23 1.85 8.01
N VAL A 205 -13.40 1.58 6.99
CA VAL A 205 -11.94 1.69 7.06
C VAL A 205 -11.39 2.27 5.75
N LEU A 206 -10.46 3.22 5.85
CA LEU A 206 -9.78 3.85 4.73
C LEU A 206 -8.26 3.75 4.91
N LYS A 207 -7.54 3.22 3.91
CA LYS A 207 -6.08 3.23 3.85
C LYS A 207 -5.61 4.25 2.82
N MET A 208 -4.57 5.03 3.14
CA MET A 208 -3.85 5.88 2.19
C MET A 208 -2.36 5.62 2.26
N ASP A 209 -1.75 5.43 1.10
CA ASP A 209 -0.32 5.20 0.92
C ASP A 209 0.04 5.67 -0.50
N ILE A 210 0.25 6.98 -0.61
CA ILE A 210 0.37 7.70 -1.88
C ILE A 210 1.57 8.65 -1.87
N GLU A 211 2.60 8.30 -1.10
CA GLU A 211 3.96 8.84 -1.19
C GLU A 211 4.00 10.37 -1.07
N GLY A 212 3.25 10.91 -0.10
CA GLY A 212 3.22 12.33 0.23
C GLY A 212 1.99 13.09 -0.29
N ALA A 213 1.18 12.47 -1.15
CA ALA A 213 -0.04 13.09 -1.69
C ALA A 213 -1.25 13.03 -0.72
N GLU A 214 -1.07 12.50 0.49
CA GLU A 214 -2.13 12.30 1.49
C GLU A 214 -2.81 13.60 1.87
N VAL A 215 -2.08 14.73 1.89
CA VAL A 215 -2.66 16.05 2.18
C VAL A 215 -3.67 16.47 1.12
N ALA A 216 -3.36 16.24 -0.16
CA ALA A 216 -4.27 16.54 -1.25
C ALA A 216 -5.48 15.60 -1.24
N ALA A 217 -5.27 14.31 -0.96
CA ALA A 217 -6.36 13.35 -0.80
C ALA A 217 -7.30 13.75 0.35
N LEU A 218 -6.75 14.14 1.51
CA LEU A 218 -7.51 14.62 2.67
C LEU A 218 -8.40 15.81 2.30
N GLN A 219 -7.88 16.78 1.58
CA GLN A 219 -8.66 17.93 1.09
C GLN A 219 -9.84 17.50 0.20
N GLY A 220 -9.66 16.47 -0.64
CA GLY A 220 -10.68 15.94 -1.53
C GLY A 220 -11.65 14.94 -0.90
N MET A 221 -11.52 14.66 0.39
CA MET A 221 -12.39 13.71 1.11
C MET A 221 -12.95 14.24 2.43
N ARG A 222 -12.83 15.55 2.71
CA ARG A 222 -13.31 16.12 3.98
C ARG A 222 -14.79 15.84 4.21
N GLY A 223 -15.63 16.05 3.19
CA GLY A 223 -17.05 15.77 3.30
C GLY A 223 -17.34 14.29 3.55
N LEU A 224 -16.55 13.38 2.97
CA LEU A 224 -16.67 11.94 3.17
C LEU A 224 -16.38 11.59 4.64
N LEU A 225 -15.32 12.14 5.23
CA LEU A 225 -14.99 11.92 6.64
C LEU A 225 -16.04 12.52 7.59
N GLU A 226 -16.64 13.66 7.23
CA GLU A 226 -17.74 14.26 7.99
C GLU A 226 -19.00 13.38 7.99
N ARG A 227 -19.33 12.76 6.84
CA ARG A 227 -20.45 11.83 6.71
C ARG A 227 -20.21 10.47 7.36
N ASN A 228 -18.95 10.11 7.62
CA ASN A 228 -18.54 8.86 8.24
C ASN A 228 -17.76 9.13 9.53
N PRO A 229 -18.42 9.58 10.61
CA PRO A 229 -17.72 10.01 11.82
C PRO A 229 -16.91 8.89 12.50
N ASP A 230 -17.26 7.62 12.26
CA ASP A 230 -16.62 6.43 12.85
C ASP A 230 -15.58 5.76 11.93
N VAL A 231 -15.30 6.34 10.75
CA VAL A 231 -14.32 5.77 9.82
C VAL A 231 -12.95 5.72 10.48
N LYS A 232 -12.29 4.57 10.35
CA LYS A 232 -10.92 4.38 10.83
C LYS A 232 -9.96 4.60 9.66
N VAL A 233 -8.91 5.38 9.88
CA VAL A 233 -7.94 5.71 8.81
C VAL A 233 -6.59 5.09 9.13
N ILE A 234 -6.00 4.40 8.17
CA ILE A 234 -4.58 4.04 8.16
C ILE A 234 -3.91 4.92 7.11
N THR A 235 -2.83 5.60 7.45
CA THR A 235 -2.16 6.52 6.53
C THR A 235 -0.66 6.39 6.62
N GLU A 236 0.00 6.36 5.47
CA GLU A 236 1.42 6.68 5.38
C GLU A 236 1.62 8.15 5.79
N PHE A 237 2.72 8.40 6.48
CA PHE A 237 3.22 9.72 6.79
C PHE A 237 4.68 9.81 6.36
N TYR A 238 4.88 10.52 5.25
CA TYR A 238 6.20 10.78 4.68
C TYR A 238 6.48 12.30 4.67
N PRO A 239 7.03 12.88 5.76
CA PRO A 239 7.20 14.32 5.90
C PRO A 239 7.98 14.98 4.78
N SER A 240 9.07 14.35 4.33
CA SER A 240 9.90 14.92 3.27
C SER A 240 9.15 14.96 1.93
N ALA A 241 8.34 13.93 1.63
CA ALA A 241 7.53 13.89 0.42
C ALA A 241 6.40 14.94 0.48
N ILE A 242 5.69 15.02 1.61
CA ILE A 242 4.66 16.05 1.85
C ILE A 242 5.23 17.47 1.69
N THR A 243 6.42 17.71 2.24
CA THR A 243 7.10 19.02 2.13
C THR A 243 7.50 19.30 0.69
N THR A 244 8.00 18.30 -0.04
CA THR A 244 8.35 18.43 -1.46
C THR A 244 7.13 18.74 -2.32
N PHE A 245 5.97 18.17 -1.98
CA PHE A 245 4.69 18.51 -2.61
C PHE A 245 4.22 19.95 -2.29
N GLY A 246 4.85 20.63 -1.32
CA GLY A 246 4.52 22.00 -0.95
C GLY A 246 3.50 22.12 0.18
N PHE A 247 3.27 21.05 0.94
CA PHE A 247 2.37 21.04 2.09
C PHE A 247 3.11 20.94 3.42
N SER A 248 2.42 21.24 4.52
CA SER A 248 2.95 21.09 5.88
C SER A 248 2.67 19.68 6.41
N PRO A 249 3.70 18.88 6.74
CA PRO A 249 3.50 17.56 7.36
C PRO A 249 2.79 17.66 8.72
N ARG A 250 3.11 18.69 9.51
CA ARG A 250 2.38 18.94 10.76
C ARG A 250 0.92 19.30 10.49
N GLY A 251 0.68 20.17 9.50
CA GLY A 251 -0.67 20.58 9.10
C GLY A 251 -1.56 19.39 8.72
N TYR A 252 -0.99 18.38 8.06
CA TYR A 252 -1.69 17.14 7.72
C TYR A 252 -2.26 16.44 8.96
N LEU A 253 -1.43 16.16 9.97
CA LEU A 253 -1.88 15.50 11.19
C LEU A 253 -2.77 16.40 12.05
N GLU A 254 -2.52 17.71 12.07
CA GLU A 254 -3.36 18.69 12.77
C GLU A 254 -4.79 18.71 12.23
N GLU A 255 -5.00 18.53 10.93
CA GLU A 255 -6.34 18.45 10.35
C GLU A 255 -7.13 17.26 10.91
N PHE A 256 -6.51 16.09 11.03
CA PHE A 256 -7.14 14.93 11.67
C PHE A 256 -7.45 15.18 13.15
N VAL A 257 -6.51 15.78 13.89
CA VAL A 257 -6.73 16.12 15.32
C VAL A 257 -7.89 17.10 15.48
N LYS A 258 -8.01 18.12 14.61
CA LYS A 258 -9.14 19.06 14.59
C LYS A 258 -10.48 18.38 14.31
N MET A 259 -10.48 17.31 13.51
CA MET A 259 -11.66 16.47 13.25
C MET A 259 -11.98 15.48 14.39
N GLY A 260 -11.19 15.48 15.47
CA GLY A 260 -11.38 14.65 16.66
C GLY A 260 -10.67 13.29 16.61
N TYR A 261 -9.78 13.06 15.64
CA TYR A 261 -9.00 11.82 15.58
C TYR A 261 -7.86 11.82 16.58
N LYS A 262 -7.61 10.67 17.18
CA LYS A 262 -6.41 10.34 17.96
C LYS A 262 -5.42 9.62 17.05
N ILE A 263 -4.14 9.90 17.27
CA ILE A 263 -3.05 9.34 16.48
C ILE A 263 -2.46 8.14 17.21
N TYR A 264 -2.30 7.04 16.50
CA TYR A 264 -1.60 5.85 16.97
C TYR A 264 -0.48 5.49 16.00
N ASN A 265 0.74 5.33 16.52
CA ASN A 265 1.89 4.88 15.74
C ASN A 265 1.78 3.37 15.46
N ILE A 266 1.87 2.98 14.19
CA ILE A 266 1.98 1.57 13.79
C ILE A 266 3.47 1.22 13.76
N ASN A 267 3.96 0.60 14.82
CA ASN A 267 5.38 0.36 15.01
C ASN A 267 5.78 -1.06 14.60
N GLU A 268 6.28 -1.20 13.38
CA GLU A 268 6.74 -2.48 12.84
C GLU A 268 7.95 -3.09 13.59
N THR A 269 8.69 -2.27 14.35
CA THR A 269 9.81 -2.77 15.15
C THR A 269 9.33 -3.42 16.45
N SER A 270 8.43 -2.77 17.19
CA SER A 270 7.89 -3.29 18.45
C SER A 270 6.71 -4.25 18.23
N ARG A 271 6.14 -4.30 17.01
CA ARG A 271 4.91 -5.04 16.68
C ARG A 271 3.72 -4.57 17.52
N GLN A 272 3.62 -3.26 17.72
CA GLN A 272 2.58 -2.64 18.55
C GLN A 272 1.95 -1.43 17.84
N VAL A 273 0.71 -1.15 18.22
CA VAL A 273 -0.03 0.06 17.83
C VAL A 273 -0.24 0.88 19.10
N GLU A 274 0.41 2.02 19.18
CA GLU A 274 0.57 2.78 20.44
C GLU A 274 0.06 4.22 20.25
N PRO A 275 -0.71 4.78 21.20
CA PRO A 275 -1.14 6.18 21.10
C PRO A 275 0.07 7.11 21.14
N VAL A 276 0.05 8.15 20.32
CA VAL A 276 1.10 9.17 20.28
C VAL A 276 0.50 10.57 20.21
N GLY A 277 1.15 11.53 20.87
CA GLY A 277 0.81 12.94 20.73
C GLY A 277 1.19 13.49 19.35
N LEU A 278 0.59 14.61 18.94
CA LEU A 278 0.93 15.27 17.67
C LEU A 278 2.43 15.62 17.60
N ASP A 279 3.02 16.14 18.67
CA ASP A 279 4.44 16.50 18.69
C ASP A 279 5.34 15.27 18.58
N GLU A 280 4.98 14.17 19.25
CA GLU A 280 5.70 12.90 19.17
C GLU A 280 5.59 12.25 17.79
N ALA A 281 4.41 12.36 17.15
CA ALA A 281 4.17 11.87 15.79
C ALA A 281 5.05 12.59 14.75
N MET A 282 5.51 13.81 15.02
CA MET A 282 6.45 14.53 14.18
C MET A 282 7.90 14.05 14.35
N THR A 283 8.21 13.38 15.46
CA THR A 283 9.58 12.98 15.84
C THR A 283 9.61 11.54 16.36
N ILE A 284 9.49 10.56 15.48
CA ILE A 284 9.61 9.15 15.89
C ILE A 284 11.10 8.79 16.07
N LYS A 285 11.45 8.31 17.27
CA LYS A 285 12.81 7.90 17.67
C LYS A 285 13.88 9.00 17.58
N GLY A 286 13.49 10.27 17.79
CA GLY A 286 14.43 11.40 17.88
C GLY A 286 15.17 11.74 16.58
N LYS A 287 14.70 11.23 15.43
CA LYS A 287 15.19 11.57 14.10
C LYS A 287 14.03 12.04 13.25
N MET A 288 14.32 12.91 12.27
CA MET A 288 13.35 13.26 11.24
C MET A 288 12.89 11.96 10.56
N ILE A 289 11.58 11.76 10.53
CA ILE A 289 10.96 10.54 10.01
C ILE A 289 11.24 10.45 8.52
N VAL A 290 11.71 9.28 8.07
CA VAL A 290 11.80 8.97 6.64
C VAL A 290 10.38 8.73 6.14
N ALA A 291 9.74 7.64 6.55
CA ALA A 291 8.30 7.40 6.43
C ALA A 291 7.83 6.49 7.58
N CYS A 292 6.57 6.58 7.99
CA CYS A 292 5.93 5.69 8.96
C CYS A 292 4.42 5.65 8.73
N ASN A 293 3.74 4.64 9.29
CA ASN A 293 2.29 4.53 9.18
C ASN A 293 1.60 4.89 10.50
N PHE A 294 0.51 5.66 10.40
CA PHE A 294 -0.34 5.99 11.52
C PHE A 294 -1.72 5.36 11.36
N PHE A 295 -2.27 4.95 12.50
CA PHE A 295 -3.66 4.60 12.65
C PHE A 295 -4.39 5.74 13.34
N LEU A 296 -5.46 6.22 12.73
CA LEU A 296 -6.26 7.34 13.18
C LEU A 296 -7.68 6.84 13.45
N LYS A 297 -8.18 7.10 14.66
CA LYS A 297 -9.58 6.84 15.04
C LYS A 297 -10.04 7.83 16.11
N LYS A 298 -11.35 8.02 16.25
CA LYS A 298 -11.96 8.87 17.30
C LYS A 298 -12.08 8.13 18.64
#